data_AF-A0A8T1T0L7-F1
#
_entry.id   AF-A0A8T1T0L7-F1
#
_cell.length_a   1.000
_cell.length_b   1.000
_cell.length_c   1.000
_cell.angle_alpha   90.00
_cell.angle_beta   90.00
_cell.angle_gamma   90.00
#
_symmetry.space_group_name_H-M   'P 1'
#
loop_
_entity.id
_entity.type
_entity.pdbx_description
1 polymer ?
#
loop_
_entity_poly.entity_id
_entity_poly.type
_entity_poly.pdbx_seq_one_letter_code
_entity_poly.pdbx_strand_id
1 'polypeptide(L)'
;MLPALRRASLTMATAWRLLTWTLIFTTAACDSPGYKFQSQEEFLSSLDHYEIAFPIQVDQNGDFLTFDMRSQLTRRSRRSLGSLSYEAAERQVFYKVSAHRTQFLLNLTLHSNLLAEHFTVEYWKRDGVDWQHDFHEDCHYAGHLQDQYLSSKVAISNCNGLHGVIVADEEEYFIEPLSLGANVSTGSEGEGSPHVVYKRSSLQHSHMDVACGVLDEKPWKGRPWWLRTLKPSPLKPSSNNSQRGQLPLKRSVSTERYVETLVVADKMMVGYHGRRDIEQYILAIMNIVAKLFQDSSLGNIVNILVTRLILLTEDQPTLEINHHAGKSLDSFCKWQKSIVNRNGNGNAIPENGIANHDTAVLITRYDICIYKNKPCGTLGRAGPGGRNV
;
A
#
# COMPACT_ATOMS: atom_id res chain seq x y z
N MET A 1 -2.80 19.29 93.15
CA MET A 1 -4.22 19.61 92.90
C MET A 1 -4.45 19.58 91.39
N LEU A 2 -5.27 18.62 90.93
CA LEU A 2 -5.96 18.56 89.62
C LEU A 2 -6.86 19.81 89.42
N PRO A 3 -7.44 20.12 88.23
CA PRO A 3 -7.80 19.25 87.09
C PRO A 3 -7.45 19.92 85.71
N ALA A 4 -7.80 19.49 84.49
CA ALA A 4 -8.69 18.46 83.96
C ALA A 4 -8.17 18.04 82.57
N LEU A 5 -8.00 16.74 82.34
CA LEU A 5 -7.91 16.13 81.01
C LEU A 5 -9.31 16.10 80.39
N ARG A 6 -9.51 16.79 79.25
CA ARG A 6 -10.60 16.46 78.31
C ARG A 6 -10.01 15.78 77.09
N ARG A 7 -10.27 14.47 77.00
CA ARG A 7 -10.16 13.70 75.76
C ARG A 7 -11.17 14.25 74.75
N ALA A 8 -10.68 14.78 73.64
CA ALA A 8 -11.47 14.90 72.42
C ALA A 8 -11.12 13.71 71.53
N SER A 9 -12.01 12.72 71.50
CA SER A 9 -12.03 11.66 70.51
C SER A 9 -12.39 12.26 69.16
N LEU A 10 -11.39 12.57 68.33
CA LEU A 10 -11.64 12.75 66.90
C LEU A 10 -11.89 11.38 66.29
N THR A 11 -13.14 11.17 65.90
CA THR A 11 -13.58 10.00 65.14
C THR A 11 -12.85 9.97 63.80
N MET A 12 -12.42 8.78 63.42
CA MET A 12 -11.69 8.43 62.20
C MET A 12 -12.57 8.54 60.93
N ALA A 13 -13.42 9.57 60.85
CA ALA A 13 -14.44 9.75 59.81
C ALA A 13 -14.43 11.13 59.13
N THR A 14 -13.64 12.09 59.64
CA THR A 14 -13.57 13.46 59.08
C THR A 14 -12.26 13.78 58.37
N ALA A 15 -11.25 12.90 58.43
CA ALA A 15 -9.99 13.05 57.69
C ALA A 15 -10.06 12.62 56.22
N TRP A 16 -11.14 11.93 55.80
CA TRP A 16 -11.31 11.46 54.40
C TRP A 16 -12.07 12.45 53.50
N ARG A 17 -12.66 13.53 54.04
CA ARG A 17 -13.51 14.45 53.26
C ARG A 17 -12.81 15.75 52.81
N LEU A 18 -11.52 15.92 53.11
CA LEU A 18 -10.73 17.09 52.66
C LEU A 18 -9.55 16.71 51.75
N LEU A 19 -9.41 15.44 51.36
CA LEU A 19 -8.40 14.98 50.38
C LEU A 19 -8.97 14.72 48.98
N THR A 20 -10.24 15.06 48.73
CA THR A 20 -10.92 14.78 47.44
C THR A 20 -11.23 16.02 46.59
N TRP A 21 -10.68 17.20 46.91
CA TRP A 21 -11.02 18.43 46.18
C TRP A 21 -9.90 19.20 45.49
N THR A 22 -8.66 18.68 45.41
CA THR A 22 -7.61 19.29 44.57
C THR A 22 -6.64 18.25 44.03
N LEU A 23 -7.09 17.40 43.10
CA LEU A 23 -6.27 16.76 42.06
C LEU A 23 -7.16 16.03 41.04
N ILE A 24 -8.14 16.75 40.49
CA ILE A 24 -8.64 16.43 39.15
C ILE A 24 -7.81 17.29 38.20
N PHE A 25 -6.55 16.88 37.98
CA PHE A 25 -5.89 17.23 36.73
C PHE A 25 -6.56 16.38 35.67
N THR A 26 -7.55 16.97 35.00
CA THR A 26 -7.95 16.51 33.68
C THR A 26 -6.72 16.63 32.79
N THR A 27 -5.96 15.54 32.68
CA THR A 27 -5.27 15.27 31.41
C THR A 27 -6.38 15.00 30.42
N ALA A 28 -6.93 16.08 29.84
CA ALA A 28 -7.46 16.01 28.50
C ALA A 28 -6.25 15.65 27.62
N ALA A 29 -5.96 14.35 27.54
CA ALA A 29 -5.32 13.82 26.36
C ALA A 29 -6.19 14.32 25.22
N CYS A 30 -5.63 15.22 24.43
CA CYS A 30 -6.22 15.61 23.16
C CYS A 30 -6.15 14.35 22.30
N ASP A 31 -7.13 13.46 22.48
CA ASP A 31 -7.41 12.38 21.55
C ASP A 31 -7.80 13.07 20.26
N SER A 32 -6.81 13.17 19.39
CA SER A 32 -7.03 13.35 17.98
C SER A 32 -7.98 12.24 17.54
N PRO A 33 -9.12 12.53 16.90
CA PRO A 33 -9.89 11.49 16.23
C PRO A 33 -9.05 11.02 15.05
N GLY A 34 -8.10 10.11 15.31
CA GLY A 34 -7.56 9.26 14.28
C GLY A 34 -8.72 8.36 13.87
N TYR A 35 -9.27 8.57 12.69
CA TYR A 35 -10.38 7.79 12.16
C TYR A 35 -9.97 6.32 12.11
N LYS A 36 -10.48 5.55 13.08
CA LYS A 36 -10.38 4.11 13.13
C LYS A 36 -11.64 3.58 12.49
N PHE A 37 -11.60 3.21 11.21
CA PHE A 37 -12.67 2.38 10.67
C PHE A 37 -12.60 1.01 11.34
N GLN A 38 -13.50 0.79 12.30
CA GLN A 38 -13.57 -0.40 13.12
C GLN A 38 -14.52 -1.45 12.52
N SER A 39 -15.35 -1.06 11.55
CA SER A 39 -16.19 -1.95 10.74
C SER A 39 -16.27 -1.49 9.28
N GLN A 40 -16.63 -2.41 8.38
CA GLN A 40 -16.84 -2.12 6.97
C GLN A 40 -18.00 -1.13 6.75
N GLU A 41 -19.00 -1.13 7.64
CA GLU A 41 -20.12 -0.18 7.61
C GLU A 41 -19.67 1.26 7.89
N GLU A 42 -18.72 1.45 8.82
CA GLU A 42 -18.14 2.76 9.13
C GLU A 42 -17.33 3.29 7.95
N PHE A 43 -16.57 2.41 7.29
CA PHE A 43 -15.84 2.74 6.07
C PHE A 43 -16.79 3.17 4.95
N LEU A 44 -17.82 2.38 4.64
CA LEU A 44 -18.80 2.74 3.61
C LEU A 44 -19.54 4.05 3.93
N SER A 45 -19.79 4.32 5.21
CA SER A 45 -20.42 5.57 5.65
C SER A 45 -19.52 6.79 5.46
N SER A 46 -18.21 6.61 5.31
CA SER A 46 -17.25 7.68 5.04
C SER A 46 -17.08 8.02 3.56
N LEU A 47 -17.70 7.23 2.68
CA LEU A 47 -17.65 7.43 1.23
C LEU A 47 -18.85 8.28 0.79
N ASP A 48 -18.59 9.41 0.14
CA ASP A 48 -19.65 10.26 -0.44
C ASP A 48 -20.43 9.51 -1.53
N HIS A 49 -19.74 8.67 -2.32
CA HIS A 49 -20.31 7.87 -3.40
C HIS A 49 -19.56 6.54 -3.53
N TYR A 50 -20.31 5.44 -3.63
CA TYR A 50 -19.79 4.11 -3.98
C TYR A 50 -20.83 3.32 -4.76
N GLU A 51 -20.39 2.28 -5.44
CA GLU A 51 -21.25 1.35 -6.16
C GLU A 51 -20.90 -0.09 -5.75
N ILE A 52 -21.89 -0.98 -5.78
CA ILE A 52 -21.67 -2.41 -5.58
C ILE A 52 -21.57 -3.06 -6.95
N ALA A 53 -20.49 -3.77 -7.18
CA ALA A 53 -20.23 -4.52 -8.41
C ALA A 53 -20.16 -6.03 -8.11
N PHE A 54 -20.49 -6.82 -9.12
CA PHE A 54 -20.33 -8.27 -9.12
C PHE A 54 -19.38 -8.64 -10.26
N PRO A 55 -18.06 -8.63 -10.02
CA PRO A 55 -17.10 -8.97 -11.05
C PRO A 55 -17.32 -10.39 -11.58
N ILE A 56 -17.06 -10.57 -12.87
CA ILE A 56 -17.07 -11.88 -13.53
C ILE A 56 -15.79 -12.04 -14.32
N GLN A 57 -15.27 -13.27 -14.37
CA GLN A 57 -14.23 -13.62 -15.32
C GLN A 57 -14.87 -13.79 -16.70
N VAL A 58 -14.24 -13.21 -17.71
CA VAL A 58 -14.69 -13.24 -19.10
C VAL A 58 -13.55 -13.68 -20.01
N ASP A 59 -13.88 -14.02 -21.26
CA ASP A 59 -12.87 -14.22 -22.29
C ASP A 59 -12.42 -12.88 -22.90
N GLN A 60 -11.52 -12.95 -23.89
CA GLN A 60 -11.03 -11.77 -24.62
C GLN A 60 -12.11 -11.00 -25.40
N ASN A 61 -13.26 -11.62 -25.69
CA ASN A 61 -14.39 -11.02 -26.37
C ASN A 61 -15.41 -10.41 -25.38
N GLY A 62 -15.25 -10.69 -24.09
CA GLY A 62 -16.15 -10.24 -23.03
C GLY A 62 -17.27 -11.24 -22.72
N ASP A 63 -17.20 -12.46 -23.24
CA ASP A 63 -18.17 -13.52 -22.96
C ASP A 63 -17.89 -14.15 -21.59
N PHE A 64 -18.97 -14.48 -20.85
CA PHE A 64 -18.88 -14.99 -19.48
C PHE A 64 -18.14 -16.33 -19.39
N LEU A 65 -17.23 -16.45 -18.43
CA LEU A 65 -16.54 -17.70 -18.08
C LEU A 65 -16.95 -18.23 -16.70
N THR A 66 -16.79 -17.43 -15.65
CA THR A 66 -17.06 -17.87 -14.27
C THR A 66 -17.24 -16.69 -13.31
N PHE A 67 -17.93 -16.96 -12.19
CA PHE A 67 -17.99 -16.08 -11.03
C PHE A 67 -16.82 -16.28 -10.05
N ASP A 68 -16.06 -17.38 -10.18
CA ASP A 68 -14.90 -17.68 -9.35
C ASP A 68 -13.66 -16.93 -9.87
N MET A 69 -13.20 -15.96 -9.09
CA MET A 69 -12.05 -15.12 -9.44
C MET A 69 -10.71 -15.87 -9.41
N ARG A 70 -10.61 -17.04 -8.76
CA ARG A 70 -9.37 -17.82 -8.58
C ARG A 70 -9.27 -19.05 -9.49
N SER A 71 -10.29 -19.34 -10.30
CA SER A 71 -10.46 -20.66 -10.96
C SER A 71 -9.38 -21.11 -11.96
N GLN A 72 -8.36 -20.29 -12.24
CA GLN A 72 -7.33 -20.62 -13.23
C GLN A 72 -6.39 -21.77 -12.83
N LEU A 73 -6.35 -22.16 -11.54
CA LEU A 73 -5.36 -23.14 -11.06
C LEU A 73 -5.76 -24.62 -11.23
N THR A 74 -6.92 -24.97 -11.80
CA THR A 74 -7.38 -26.37 -11.81
C THR A 74 -7.80 -26.97 -13.16
N ARG A 75 -7.33 -26.43 -14.31
CA ARG A 75 -7.32 -27.26 -15.53
C ARG A 75 -6.10 -28.18 -15.50
N ARG A 76 -6.27 -29.37 -14.91
CA ARG A 76 -5.30 -30.49 -14.99
C ARG A 76 -4.76 -30.60 -16.41
N SER A 77 -3.46 -30.30 -16.57
CA SER A 77 -2.72 -30.37 -17.82
C SER A 77 -2.86 -31.77 -18.44
N ARG A 78 -3.61 -31.85 -19.54
CA ARG A 78 -3.66 -33.04 -20.38
C ARG A 78 -2.46 -32.92 -21.32
N ARG A 79 -1.37 -33.65 -21.01
CA ARG A 79 -0.12 -33.68 -21.79
C ARG A 79 -0.41 -33.63 -23.30
N SER A 80 -0.24 -32.46 -23.91
CA SER A 80 -0.23 -32.28 -25.35
C SER A 80 1.09 -31.61 -25.73
N LEU A 81 1.66 -32.12 -26.82
CA LEU A 81 2.96 -31.73 -27.35
C LEU A 81 2.83 -30.34 -27.99
N GLY A 82 3.02 -29.28 -27.21
CA GLY A 82 2.91 -27.90 -27.67
C GLY A 82 2.90 -26.87 -26.53
N SER A 83 3.90 -26.89 -25.64
CA SER A 83 3.88 -26.12 -24.38
C SER A 83 4.22 -24.63 -24.51
N LEU A 84 4.62 -24.11 -25.68
CA LEU A 84 5.11 -22.73 -25.79
C LEU A 84 4.01 -21.68 -25.99
N SER A 85 2.86 -22.04 -26.55
CA SER A 85 1.75 -21.09 -26.78
C SER A 85 0.70 -21.07 -25.67
N TYR A 86 0.67 -22.09 -24.81
CA TYR A 86 -0.31 -22.23 -23.73
C TYR A 86 0.10 -21.45 -22.46
N GLU A 87 1.39 -21.39 -22.13
CA GLU A 87 1.89 -20.63 -20.96
C GLU A 87 1.65 -19.12 -21.06
N ALA A 88 1.55 -18.56 -22.27
CA ALA A 88 1.24 -17.15 -22.46
C ALA A 88 -0.24 -16.84 -22.20
N ALA A 89 -1.14 -17.76 -22.53
CA ALA A 89 -2.58 -17.63 -22.28
C ALA A 89 -2.95 -17.86 -20.80
N GLU A 90 -2.17 -18.68 -20.08
CA GLU A 90 -2.35 -18.90 -18.63
C GLU A 90 -1.95 -17.71 -17.77
N ARG A 91 -1.21 -16.74 -18.33
CA ARG A 91 -0.81 -15.51 -17.63
C ARG A 91 -1.74 -14.33 -17.89
N GLN A 92 -2.69 -14.43 -18.84
CA GLN A 92 -3.58 -13.33 -19.19
C GLN A 92 -5.02 -13.64 -18.75
N VAL A 93 -5.65 -12.67 -18.09
CA VAL A 93 -7.00 -12.80 -17.55
C VAL A 93 -7.83 -11.59 -17.94
N PHE A 94 -9.11 -11.81 -18.18
CA PHE A 94 -10.07 -10.75 -18.43
C PHE A 94 -11.15 -10.77 -17.37
N TYR A 95 -11.43 -9.61 -16.79
CA TYR A 95 -12.51 -9.45 -15.83
C TYR A 95 -13.43 -8.35 -16.32
N LYS A 96 -14.73 -8.58 -16.18
CA LYS A 96 -15.73 -7.54 -16.38
C LYS A 96 -16.26 -7.12 -15.01
N VAL A 97 -16.04 -5.86 -14.66
CA VAL A 97 -16.56 -5.22 -13.45
C VAL A 97 -17.72 -4.33 -13.88
N SER A 98 -18.93 -4.79 -13.61
CA SER A 98 -20.16 -4.05 -13.90
C SER A 98 -20.81 -3.59 -12.61
N ALA A 99 -20.95 -2.28 -12.48
CA ALA A 99 -21.72 -1.59 -11.46
C ALA A 99 -22.89 -0.82 -12.12
N HIS A 100 -23.63 -0.01 -11.36
CA HIS A 100 -24.81 0.69 -11.88
C HIS A 100 -24.46 1.75 -12.95
N ARG A 101 -23.32 2.43 -12.80
CA ARG A 101 -22.89 3.53 -13.68
C ARG A 101 -21.55 3.26 -14.35
N THR A 102 -20.76 2.35 -13.80
CA THR A 102 -19.41 2.04 -14.30
C THR A 102 -19.36 0.62 -14.83
N GLN A 103 -18.74 0.45 -16.00
CA GLN A 103 -18.47 -0.85 -16.58
C GLN A 103 -17.04 -0.87 -17.09
N PHE A 104 -16.23 -1.75 -16.53
CA PHE A 104 -14.84 -1.93 -16.91
C PHE A 104 -14.62 -3.32 -17.47
N LEU A 105 -13.97 -3.41 -18.63
CA LEU A 105 -13.44 -4.66 -19.16
C LEU A 105 -11.93 -4.64 -18.99
N LEU A 106 -11.45 -5.35 -17.98
CA LEU A 106 -10.05 -5.41 -17.59
C LEU A 106 -9.33 -6.44 -18.46
N ASN A 107 -8.21 -6.04 -19.05
CA ASN A 107 -7.26 -6.93 -19.70
C ASN A 107 -5.98 -6.94 -18.88
N LEU A 108 -5.75 -8.05 -18.18
CA LEU A 108 -4.74 -8.14 -17.15
C LEU A 108 -3.76 -9.25 -17.45
N THR A 109 -2.50 -9.02 -17.13
CA THR A 109 -1.43 -10.01 -17.21
C THR A 109 -0.83 -10.22 -15.83
N LEU A 110 -0.51 -11.47 -15.50
CA LEU A 110 0.12 -11.83 -14.24
C LEU A 110 1.42 -11.06 -14.06
N HIS A 111 1.57 -10.40 -12.92
CA HIS A 111 2.71 -9.58 -12.59
C HIS A 111 3.86 -10.43 -12.03
N SER A 112 4.43 -11.27 -12.89
CA SER A 112 5.49 -12.23 -12.54
C SER A 112 6.76 -11.60 -11.94
N ASN A 113 7.05 -10.32 -12.23
CA ASN A 113 8.24 -9.62 -11.72
C ASN A 113 7.97 -8.78 -10.46
N LEU A 114 6.84 -8.98 -9.78
CA LEU A 114 6.53 -8.27 -8.53
C LEU A 114 7.36 -8.80 -7.35
N LEU A 115 7.56 -10.12 -7.29
CA LEU A 115 8.27 -10.80 -6.21
C LEU A 115 9.62 -11.31 -6.73
N ALA A 116 10.67 -11.21 -5.92
CA ALA A 116 11.96 -11.82 -6.24
C ALA A 116 11.88 -13.36 -6.19
N GLU A 117 12.79 -14.05 -6.87
CA GLU A 117 12.84 -15.52 -6.92
C GLU A 117 12.91 -16.19 -5.53
N HIS A 118 13.53 -15.52 -4.57
CA HIS A 118 13.65 -15.98 -3.17
C HIS A 118 12.90 -15.06 -2.20
N PHE A 119 11.71 -14.58 -2.60
CA PHE A 119 10.87 -13.77 -1.74
C PHE A 119 10.41 -14.55 -0.51
N THR A 120 10.68 -13.99 0.68
CA THR A 120 10.27 -14.57 1.96
C THR A 120 9.42 -13.60 2.77
N VAL A 121 8.46 -14.17 3.50
CA VAL A 121 7.66 -13.47 4.51
C VAL A 121 8.16 -13.88 5.89
N GLU A 122 8.49 -12.90 6.73
CA GLU A 122 9.04 -13.11 8.07
C GLU A 122 8.18 -12.42 9.12
N TYR A 123 7.74 -13.17 10.13
CA TYR A 123 7.07 -12.65 11.30
C TYR A 123 8.06 -12.48 12.45
N TRP A 124 8.19 -11.25 12.95
CA TRP A 124 9.15 -10.91 14.00
C TRP A 124 8.45 -10.62 15.33
N LYS A 125 9.01 -11.12 16.42
CA LYS A 125 8.71 -10.74 17.81
C LYS A 125 9.86 -9.89 18.35
N ARG A 126 9.80 -9.47 19.62
CA ARG A 126 10.86 -8.67 20.26
C ARG A 126 12.26 -9.29 20.17
N ASP A 127 12.34 -10.63 20.23
CA ASP A 127 13.62 -11.36 20.29
C ASP A 127 14.17 -11.74 18.90
N GLY A 128 13.47 -11.37 17.81
CA GLY A 128 13.87 -11.66 16.43
C GLY A 128 12.79 -12.37 15.62
N VAL A 129 13.21 -13.13 14.60
CA VAL A 129 12.30 -13.91 13.73
C VAL A 129 11.63 -15.00 14.56
N ASP A 130 10.30 -15.00 14.59
CA ASP A 130 9.48 -16.03 15.23
C ASP A 130 9.10 -17.14 14.24
N TRP A 131 8.69 -16.74 13.03
CA TRP A 131 8.29 -17.66 11.97
C TRP A 131 8.54 -17.03 10.60
N GLN A 132 8.83 -17.86 9.60
CA GLN A 132 8.98 -17.43 8.21
C GLN A 132 8.44 -18.50 7.27
N HIS A 133 8.02 -18.08 6.07
CA HIS A 133 7.65 -18.98 5.00
C HIS A 133 7.92 -18.34 3.63
N ASP A 134 8.00 -19.22 2.63
CA ASP A 134 7.99 -18.82 1.24
C ASP A 134 6.54 -18.48 0.84
N PHE A 135 6.39 -17.48 -0.02
CA PHE A 135 5.08 -17.07 -0.54
C PHE A 135 4.94 -17.52 -1.99
N HIS A 136 3.88 -18.29 -2.27
CA HIS A 136 3.67 -18.93 -3.56
C HIS A 136 2.23 -18.70 -4.07
N GLU A 137 1.82 -17.44 -4.21
CA GLU A 137 0.53 -17.12 -4.86
C GLU A 137 0.72 -16.21 -6.08
N ASP A 138 0.45 -16.78 -7.26
CA ASP A 138 0.36 -16.05 -8.53
C ASP A 138 -1.03 -15.42 -8.70
N CYS A 139 -1.30 -14.38 -7.90
CA CYS A 139 -2.61 -13.73 -7.83
C CYS A 139 -2.57 -12.21 -8.03
N HIS A 140 -1.40 -11.66 -8.37
CA HIS A 140 -1.23 -10.22 -8.64
C HIS A 140 -1.12 -9.97 -10.14
N TYR A 141 -1.99 -9.11 -10.66
CA TYR A 141 -2.07 -8.81 -12.08
C TYR A 141 -1.95 -7.31 -12.32
N ALA A 142 -1.41 -6.97 -13.50
CA ALA A 142 -1.30 -5.60 -13.98
C ALA A 142 -1.72 -5.54 -15.46
N GLY A 143 -2.29 -4.41 -15.87
CA GLY A 143 -2.83 -4.30 -17.22
C GLY A 143 -3.50 -2.96 -17.49
N HIS A 144 -4.56 -3.00 -18.28
CA HIS A 144 -5.29 -1.86 -18.80
C HIS A 144 -6.76 -2.23 -19.06
N LEU A 145 -7.60 -1.24 -19.32
CA LEU A 145 -8.93 -1.44 -19.87
C LEU A 145 -8.85 -1.77 -21.36
N GLN A 146 -9.68 -2.71 -21.81
CA GLN A 146 -9.68 -3.22 -23.19
C GLN A 146 -9.95 -2.11 -24.23
N ASP A 147 -10.79 -1.14 -23.90
CA ASP A 147 -11.17 0.01 -24.74
C ASP A 147 -10.20 1.20 -24.61
N GLN A 148 -9.37 1.25 -23.55
CA GLN A 148 -8.50 2.38 -23.23
C GLN A 148 -7.04 1.97 -22.97
N TYR A 149 -6.44 1.18 -23.86
CA TYR A 149 -5.13 0.57 -23.63
C TYR A 149 -3.94 1.53 -23.37
N LEU A 150 -3.95 2.75 -23.93
CA LEU A 150 -2.87 3.72 -23.76
C LEU A 150 -3.04 4.64 -22.56
N SER A 151 -4.28 4.94 -22.19
CA SER A 151 -4.62 5.94 -21.18
C SER A 151 -4.94 5.32 -19.83
N SER A 152 -5.38 4.07 -19.80
CA SER A 152 -5.76 3.38 -18.57
C SER A 152 -4.63 2.54 -17.99
N LYS A 153 -4.66 2.38 -16.68
CA LYS A 153 -3.72 1.52 -15.94
C LYS A 153 -4.50 0.77 -14.89
N VAL A 154 -4.26 -0.52 -14.80
CA VAL A 154 -4.96 -1.39 -13.85
C VAL A 154 -3.93 -2.23 -13.10
N ALA A 155 -4.10 -2.34 -11.79
CA ALA A 155 -3.34 -3.24 -10.92
C ALA A 155 -4.32 -3.88 -9.93
N ILE A 156 -4.50 -5.20 -10.04
CA ILE A 156 -5.54 -5.96 -9.31
C ILE A 156 -4.91 -7.21 -8.72
N SER A 157 -5.28 -7.52 -7.49
CA SER A 157 -5.07 -8.80 -6.83
C SER A 157 -6.37 -9.61 -6.89
N ASN A 158 -6.30 -10.91 -7.12
CA ASN A 158 -7.45 -11.82 -6.99
C ASN A 158 -7.29 -12.85 -5.84
N CYS A 159 -6.28 -12.70 -4.97
CA CYS A 159 -5.95 -13.69 -3.95
C CYS A 159 -7.14 -13.97 -3.02
N ASN A 160 -7.82 -12.90 -2.58
CA ASN A 160 -8.99 -12.91 -1.69
C ASN A 160 -10.16 -12.09 -2.29
N GLY A 161 -10.47 -12.31 -3.57
CA GLY A 161 -11.38 -11.45 -4.34
C GLY A 161 -10.63 -10.31 -5.04
N LEU A 162 -11.33 -9.58 -5.91
CA LEU A 162 -10.70 -8.50 -6.70
C LEU A 162 -10.43 -7.29 -5.81
N HIS A 163 -9.16 -7.00 -5.59
CA HIS A 163 -8.71 -5.84 -4.83
C HIS A 163 -7.67 -5.07 -5.62
N GLY A 164 -7.88 -3.77 -5.84
CA GLY A 164 -6.84 -2.91 -6.40
C GLY A 164 -7.37 -1.63 -7.02
N VAL A 165 -6.64 -1.11 -8.02
CA VAL A 165 -6.88 0.20 -8.61
C VAL A 165 -7.07 0.12 -10.11
N ILE A 166 -8.05 0.87 -10.60
CA ILE A 166 -8.35 1.11 -12.02
C ILE A 166 -8.24 2.63 -12.26
N VAL A 167 -7.26 3.04 -13.05
CA VAL A 167 -7.09 4.43 -13.48
C VAL A 167 -7.66 4.56 -14.88
N ALA A 168 -8.69 5.39 -15.04
CA ALA A 168 -9.39 5.61 -16.30
C ALA A 168 -9.99 7.02 -16.33
N ASP A 169 -10.03 7.66 -17.51
CA ASP A 169 -10.70 8.94 -17.74
C ASP A 169 -10.38 10.04 -16.70
N GLU A 170 -9.09 10.20 -16.36
CA GLU A 170 -8.60 11.15 -15.35
C GLU A 170 -9.01 10.86 -13.89
N GLU A 171 -9.66 9.72 -13.61
CA GLU A 171 -10.12 9.28 -12.29
C GLU A 171 -9.35 8.05 -11.79
N GLU A 172 -9.35 7.87 -10.47
CA GLU A 172 -8.85 6.67 -9.79
C GLU A 172 -10.01 5.94 -9.12
N TYR A 173 -10.29 4.73 -9.58
CA TYR A 173 -11.30 3.84 -9.00
C TYR A 173 -10.60 2.77 -8.17
N PHE A 174 -11.10 2.55 -6.97
CA PHE A 174 -10.71 1.45 -6.09
C PHE A 174 -11.79 0.38 -6.14
N ILE A 175 -11.36 -0.88 -6.13
CA ILE A 175 -12.24 -2.04 -5.97
C ILE A 175 -11.76 -2.85 -4.77
N GLU A 176 -12.68 -3.19 -3.88
CA GLU A 176 -12.40 -3.98 -2.69
C GLU A 176 -13.51 -5.03 -2.46
N PRO A 177 -13.18 -6.24 -1.99
CA PRO A 177 -14.17 -7.24 -1.63
C PRO A 177 -15.09 -6.75 -0.51
N LEU A 178 -16.39 -6.96 -0.66
CA LEU A 178 -17.38 -6.62 0.36
C LEU A 178 -17.61 -7.86 1.25
N SER A 179 -17.10 -7.85 2.48
CA SER A 179 -17.39 -8.91 3.45
C SER A 179 -18.83 -8.74 3.96
N LEU A 180 -19.76 -9.57 3.49
CA LEU A 180 -21.02 -9.76 4.22
C LEU A 180 -20.72 -10.67 5.41
N GLY A 181 -21.11 -10.26 6.61
CA GLY A 181 -20.80 -10.99 7.85
C GLY A 181 -21.13 -12.49 7.75
N ALA A 182 -20.48 -13.30 8.60
CA ALA A 182 -20.43 -14.76 8.60
C ALA A 182 -21.78 -15.54 8.51
N ASN A 183 -22.92 -14.85 8.47
CA ASN A 183 -24.27 -15.39 8.36
C ASN A 183 -24.86 -15.28 6.95
N VAL A 184 -24.21 -14.58 6.02
CA VAL A 184 -24.54 -14.64 4.59
C VAL A 184 -23.51 -15.58 3.99
N SER A 185 -23.91 -16.83 3.78
CA SER A 185 -23.17 -17.75 2.93
C SER A 185 -22.72 -17.00 1.69
N THR A 186 -21.40 -17.00 1.46
CA THR A 186 -20.76 -16.75 0.16
C THR A 186 -21.74 -17.15 -0.93
N GLY A 187 -22.08 -16.20 -1.82
CA GLY A 187 -23.21 -16.23 -2.74
C GLY A 187 -23.68 -17.64 -3.10
N SER A 188 -24.99 -17.85 -2.98
CA SER A 188 -25.67 -19.05 -3.51
C SER A 188 -25.03 -19.47 -4.83
N GLU A 189 -24.68 -20.75 -4.96
CA GLU A 189 -24.00 -21.34 -6.13
C GLU A 189 -24.55 -20.76 -7.44
N GLY A 190 -23.91 -19.70 -7.97
CA GLY A 190 -24.41 -18.92 -9.11
C GLY A 190 -24.39 -17.39 -8.98
N GLU A 191 -24.13 -16.81 -7.81
CA GLU A 191 -24.01 -15.35 -7.62
C GLU A 191 -22.59 -14.99 -7.17
N GLY A 192 -21.90 -14.16 -7.96
CA GLY A 192 -20.51 -13.76 -7.67
C GLY A 192 -20.35 -13.01 -6.35
N SER A 193 -19.12 -12.93 -5.84
CA SER A 193 -18.87 -12.18 -4.60
C SER A 193 -19.02 -10.67 -4.84
N PRO A 194 -19.75 -9.95 -3.97
CA PRO A 194 -19.93 -8.51 -4.12
C PRO A 194 -18.64 -7.76 -3.80
N HIS A 195 -18.42 -6.68 -4.53
CA HIS A 195 -17.28 -5.78 -4.37
C HIS A 195 -17.80 -4.34 -4.28
N VAL A 196 -17.15 -3.52 -3.46
CA VAL A 196 -17.35 -2.07 -3.48
C VAL A 196 -16.42 -1.45 -4.50
N VAL A 197 -16.97 -0.59 -5.36
CA VAL A 197 -16.23 0.23 -6.31
C VAL A 197 -16.48 1.69 -5.99
N TYR A 198 -15.43 2.46 -5.76
CA TYR A 198 -15.55 3.87 -5.40
C TYR A 198 -14.43 4.70 -6.00
N LYS A 199 -14.70 5.98 -6.22
CA LYS A 199 -13.67 6.92 -6.68
C LYS A 199 -12.83 7.37 -5.50
N ARG A 200 -11.55 7.67 -5.76
CA ARG A 200 -10.70 8.33 -4.76
C ARG A 200 -11.31 9.62 -4.21
N SER A 201 -11.94 10.39 -5.09
CA SER A 201 -12.58 11.67 -4.76
C SER A 201 -13.78 11.52 -3.83
N SER A 202 -14.31 10.30 -3.65
CA SER A 202 -15.41 10.00 -2.75
C SER A 202 -14.99 9.79 -1.30
N LEU A 203 -13.68 9.67 -1.01
CA LEU A 203 -13.20 9.59 0.37
C LEU A 203 -13.39 10.96 1.04
N GLN A 204 -14.21 11.01 2.09
CA GLN A 204 -14.51 12.25 2.81
C GLN A 204 -13.29 12.68 3.65
N HIS A 205 -12.46 13.56 3.08
CA HIS A 205 -11.26 14.08 3.74
C HIS A 205 -11.61 15.27 4.64
N SER A 206 -12.17 15.03 5.82
CA SER A 206 -12.54 16.11 6.76
C SER A 206 -11.36 16.96 7.27
N HIS A 207 -10.09 16.55 7.04
CA HIS A 207 -8.90 17.23 7.57
C HIS A 207 -7.64 17.20 6.67
N MET A 208 -7.76 17.11 5.33
CA MET A 208 -6.62 17.35 4.43
C MET A 208 -6.42 18.86 4.21
N ASP A 209 -6.13 19.61 5.28
CA ASP A 209 -5.72 21.00 5.17
C ASP A 209 -4.34 21.09 4.49
N VAL A 210 -4.30 21.58 3.24
CA VAL A 210 -3.25 22.35 2.51
C VAL A 210 -1.79 21.85 2.49
N ALA A 211 -1.39 20.91 3.35
CA ALA A 211 -0.01 20.52 3.61
C ALA A 211 0.35 19.09 3.17
N CYS A 212 -0.58 18.38 2.52
CA CYS A 212 -0.28 17.09 1.89
C CYS A 212 0.25 17.34 0.46
N GLY A 213 1.47 16.87 0.21
CA GLY A 213 2.12 16.97 -1.10
C GLY A 213 3.41 17.79 -1.07
N VAL A 214 4.31 17.46 -1.99
CA VAL A 214 5.50 18.28 -2.26
C VAL A 214 5.01 19.59 -2.90
N LEU A 215 5.19 20.73 -2.22
CA LEU A 215 4.90 22.04 -2.78
C LEU A 215 5.87 22.30 -3.95
N ASP A 216 5.47 21.91 -5.16
CA ASP A 216 6.15 22.30 -6.40
C ASP A 216 5.63 23.70 -6.75
N GLU A 217 6.43 24.77 -6.60
CA GLU A 217 6.01 26.18 -6.80
C GLU A 217 5.71 26.55 -8.27
N LYS A 218 5.53 25.57 -9.17
CA LYS A 218 5.37 25.83 -10.59
C LYS A 218 3.91 26.12 -10.97
N PRO A 219 3.63 27.06 -11.92
CA PRO A 219 2.30 27.64 -12.15
C PRO A 219 1.26 26.74 -12.84
N TRP A 220 1.58 25.49 -13.17
CA TRP A 220 0.73 24.59 -13.94
C TRP A 220 0.06 23.57 -13.00
N LYS A 221 -0.78 24.07 -12.08
CA LYS A 221 -1.38 23.27 -11.00
C LYS A 221 -2.83 22.92 -11.30
N GLY A 222 -3.11 21.62 -11.38
CA GLY A 222 -4.46 21.07 -11.45
C GLY A 222 -4.51 19.62 -11.94
N ARG A 223 -3.49 19.14 -12.65
CA ARG A 223 -3.49 17.79 -13.22
C ARG A 223 -2.88 16.75 -12.26
N PRO A 224 -3.60 15.64 -12.01
CA PRO A 224 -3.07 14.48 -11.28
C PRO A 224 -1.76 13.93 -11.86
N TRP A 225 -1.00 13.19 -11.05
CA TRP A 225 0.37 12.78 -11.40
C TRP A 225 0.46 11.91 -12.68
N TRP A 226 -0.57 11.13 -12.98
CA TRP A 226 -0.69 10.27 -14.18
C TRP A 226 -1.01 11.01 -15.48
N LEU A 227 -1.40 12.29 -15.41
CA LEU A 227 -1.75 13.14 -16.56
C LEU A 227 -0.60 14.03 -17.03
N ARG A 228 0.62 13.81 -16.51
CA ARG A 228 1.83 14.56 -16.90
C ARG A 228 2.46 14.06 -18.22
N THR A 229 1.77 13.21 -18.98
CA THR A 229 2.27 12.46 -20.14
C THR A 229 2.51 13.26 -21.42
N LEU A 230 2.29 14.58 -21.44
CA LEU A 230 2.56 15.39 -22.63
C LEU A 230 3.46 16.58 -22.27
N LYS A 231 4.77 16.33 -22.21
CA LYS A 231 5.74 17.40 -22.52
C LYS A 231 5.78 17.51 -24.04
N PRO A 232 5.18 18.54 -24.67
CA PRO A 232 5.51 18.83 -26.06
C PRO A 232 7.01 19.06 -26.15
N SER A 233 7.65 18.45 -27.16
CA SER A 233 9.02 18.79 -27.55
C SER A 233 9.15 20.32 -27.63
N PRO A 234 10.21 20.94 -27.10
CA PRO A 234 10.41 22.38 -27.29
C PRO A 234 10.40 22.66 -28.80
N LEU A 235 9.42 23.44 -29.25
CA LEU A 235 9.40 23.99 -30.59
C LEU A 235 10.68 24.80 -30.75
N LYS A 236 11.56 24.36 -31.66
CA LYS A 236 12.77 25.10 -32.01
C LYS A 236 12.34 26.46 -32.58
N PRO A 237 12.86 27.60 -32.09
CA PRO A 237 12.73 28.85 -32.80
C PRO A 237 13.46 28.71 -34.14
N SER A 238 12.77 29.03 -35.23
CA SER A 238 13.42 29.24 -36.53
C SER A 238 14.32 30.46 -36.40
N SER A 239 15.63 30.26 -36.43
CA SER A 239 16.60 31.34 -36.62
C SER A 239 17.72 30.86 -37.53
N ASN A 240 17.79 31.51 -38.68
CA ASN A 240 18.89 31.41 -39.63
C ASN A 240 20.18 31.88 -38.95
N ASN A 241 21.08 30.95 -38.62
CA ASN A 241 22.50 31.22 -38.80
C ASN A 241 23.34 29.95 -38.84
N SER A 242 24.18 29.91 -39.86
CA SER A 242 25.14 28.87 -40.19
C SER A 242 26.21 28.79 -39.12
N GLN A 243 26.26 27.72 -38.32
CA GLN A 243 27.53 27.16 -37.82
C GLN A 243 27.40 25.65 -37.55
N ARG A 244 28.35 24.93 -38.12
CA ARG A 244 28.60 23.50 -38.03
C ARG A 244 28.95 23.16 -36.56
N GLY A 245 28.04 22.54 -35.83
CA GLY A 245 28.21 22.17 -34.43
C GLY A 245 27.44 20.90 -34.10
N GLN A 246 28.10 19.96 -33.43
CA GLN A 246 27.75 18.55 -33.25
C GLN A 246 26.27 18.24 -32.96
N LEU A 247 25.75 17.18 -33.60
CA LEU A 247 24.52 16.51 -33.20
C LEU A 247 24.57 16.24 -31.68
N PRO A 248 23.54 16.60 -30.89
CA PRO A 248 23.50 16.24 -29.48
C PRO A 248 23.56 14.72 -29.38
N LEU A 249 24.62 14.18 -28.77
CA LEU A 249 24.64 12.77 -28.39
C LEU A 249 23.40 12.54 -27.53
N LYS A 250 22.49 11.70 -28.01
CA LYS A 250 21.31 11.23 -27.29
C LYS A 250 21.81 10.50 -26.03
N ARG A 251 22.02 11.22 -24.93
CA ARG A 251 22.50 10.63 -23.68
C ARG A 251 21.31 10.32 -22.77
N SER A 252 20.50 9.36 -23.21
CA SER A 252 19.61 8.59 -22.34
C SER A 252 19.14 7.39 -23.14
N VAL A 253 19.87 6.27 -23.03
CA VAL A 253 19.28 4.97 -23.37
C VAL A 253 18.40 4.65 -22.17
N SER A 254 17.08 4.60 -22.36
CA SER A 254 16.14 4.17 -21.34
C SER A 254 16.33 2.67 -21.11
N THR A 255 17.34 2.30 -20.34
CA THR A 255 17.53 0.93 -19.89
C THR A 255 16.53 0.65 -18.79
N GLU A 256 15.84 -0.48 -18.88
CA GLU A 256 15.03 -1.01 -17.80
C GLU A 256 15.87 -1.13 -16.52
N ARG A 257 15.32 -0.65 -15.41
CA ARG A 257 15.99 -0.69 -14.10
C ARG A 257 15.13 -1.50 -13.15
N TYR A 258 15.78 -2.28 -12.32
CA TYR A 258 15.16 -3.03 -11.24
C TYR A 258 15.54 -2.37 -9.91
N VAL A 259 14.59 -2.30 -9.00
CA VAL A 259 14.77 -1.77 -7.64
C VAL A 259 14.30 -2.83 -6.66
N GLU A 260 15.25 -3.46 -5.99
CA GLU A 260 14.98 -4.46 -4.98
C GLU A 260 14.49 -3.78 -3.69
N THR A 261 13.30 -4.15 -3.22
CA THR A 261 12.60 -3.45 -2.14
C THR A 261 12.35 -4.39 -0.96
N LEU A 262 12.80 -3.98 0.22
CA LEU A 262 12.37 -4.56 1.50
C LEU A 262 11.11 -3.84 1.97
N VAL A 263 10.07 -4.59 2.31
CA VAL A 263 8.84 -4.03 2.89
C VAL A 263 8.71 -4.47 4.34
N VAL A 264 8.42 -3.53 5.23
CA VAL A 264 8.27 -3.77 6.66
C VAL A 264 6.93 -3.21 7.10
N ALA A 265 6.11 -4.00 7.78
CA ALA A 265 4.88 -3.54 8.40
C ALA A 265 4.99 -3.61 9.92
N ASP A 266 4.57 -2.54 10.58
CA ASP A 266 4.62 -2.47 12.04
C ASP A 266 3.49 -3.26 12.71
N LYS A 267 3.59 -3.41 14.04
CA LYS A 267 2.59 -4.13 14.84
C LYS A 267 1.19 -3.54 14.75
N MET A 268 1.07 -2.23 14.51
CA MET A 268 -0.22 -1.57 14.37
C MET A 268 -0.89 -1.97 13.05
N MET A 269 -0.11 -2.04 11.97
CA MET A 269 -0.55 -2.51 10.67
C MET A 269 -0.95 -3.98 10.70
N VAL A 270 -0.12 -4.84 11.29
CA VAL A 270 -0.41 -6.27 11.48
C VAL A 270 -1.64 -6.47 12.37
N GLY A 271 -1.78 -5.70 13.45
CA GLY A 271 -2.94 -5.75 14.33
C GLY A 271 -4.24 -5.28 13.68
N TYR A 272 -4.16 -4.35 12.72
CA TYR A 272 -5.32 -3.82 12.02
C TYR A 272 -5.88 -4.78 10.96
N HIS A 273 -5.02 -5.31 10.08
CA HIS A 273 -5.46 -6.25 9.04
C HIS A 273 -5.56 -7.69 9.53
N GLY A 274 -4.94 -8.01 10.66
CA GLY A 274 -4.84 -9.38 11.15
C GLY A 274 -3.86 -10.23 10.32
N ARG A 275 -3.42 -11.35 10.90
CA ARG A 275 -2.39 -12.20 10.28
C ARG A 275 -2.84 -12.90 8.99
N ARG A 276 -4.15 -13.01 8.74
CA ARG A 276 -4.70 -13.72 7.57
C ARG A 276 -4.66 -12.90 6.28
N ASP A 277 -4.82 -11.59 6.39
CA ASP A 277 -5.04 -10.72 5.22
C ASP A 277 -3.92 -9.69 5.01
N ILE A 278 -3.06 -9.47 6.02
CA ILE A 278 -2.01 -8.44 5.96
C ILE A 278 -1.01 -8.66 4.83
N GLU A 279 -0.63 -9.91 4.56
CA GLU A 279 0.32 -10.24 3.48
C GLU A 279 -0.26 -9.84 2.13
N GLN A 280 -1.46 -10.33 1.81
CA GLN A 280 -2.16 -10.03 0.56
C GLN A 280 -2.44 -8.54 0.42
N TYR A 281 -2.77 -7.85 1.52
CA TYR A 281 -3.00 -6.41 1.52
C TYR A 281 -1.72 -5.63 1.13
N ILE A 282 -0.59 -5.94 1.76
CA ILE A 282 0.67 -5.27 1.46
C ILE A 282 1.11 -5.57 0.03
N LEU A 283 1.00 -6.83 -0.41
CA LEU A 283 1.38 -7.20 -1.77
C LEU A 283 0.47 -6.58 -2.84
N ALA A 284 -0.83 -6.38 -2.54
CA ALA A 284 -1.72 -5.61 -3.41
C ALA A 284 -1.27 -4.15 -3.54
N ILE A 285 -0.86 -3.51 -2.44
CA ILE A 285 -0.25 -2.16 -2.50
C ILE A 285 1.01 -2.18 -3.34
N MET A 286 1.91 -3.14 -3.12
CA MET A 286 3.15 -3.23 -3.87
C MET A 286 2.91 -3.50 -5.36
N ASN A 287 1.85 -4.24 -5.73
CA ASN A 287 1.42 -4.42 -7.11
C ASN A 287 1.02 -3.08 -7.76
N ILE A 288 0.23 -2.26 -7.04
CA ILE A 288 -0.15 -0.91 -7.49
C ILE A 288 1.09 -0.04 -7.66
N VAL A 289 2.00 -0.05 -6.67
CA VAL A 289 3.27 0.69 -6.72
C VAL A 289 4.13 0.23 -7.89
N ALA A 290 4.30 -1.07 -8.12
CA ALA A 290 5.08 -1.57 -9.22
C ALA A 290 4.52 -1.12 -10.58
N LYS A 291 3.19 -1.16 -10.76
CA LYS A 291 2.53 -0.64 -11.97
C LYS A 291 2.70 0.87 -12.15
N LEU A 292 2.70 1.62 -11.05
CA LEU A 292 2.93 3.06 -11.02
C LEU A 292 4.34 3.42 -11.53
N PHE A 293 5.37 2.70 -11.08
CA PHE A 293 6.77 2.97 -11.43
C PHE A 293 7.18 2.49 -12.83
N GLN A 294 6.36 1.64 -13.45
CA GLN A 294 6.51 1.26 -14.87
C GLN A 294 5.91 2.30 -15.83
N ASP A 295 5.36 3.41 -15.34
CA ASP A 295 4.72 4.38 -16.21
C ASP A 295 5.69 5.11 -17.15
N SER A 296 5.30 5.21 -18.42
CA SER A 296 6.09 5.85 -19.47
C SER A 296 6.38 7.34 -19.21
N SER A 297 5.58 8.03 -18.38
CA SER A 297 5.80 9.44 -18.01
C SER A 297 7.09 9.67 -17.21
N LEU A 298 7.61 8.62 -16.56
CA LEU A 298 8.87 8.67 -15.80
C LEU A 298 10.11 8.72 -16.70
N GLY A 299 9.95 8.46 -18.00
CA GLY A 299 11.02 8.50 -18.99
C GLY A 299 11.96 7.28 -18.99
N ASN A 300 12.00 6.54 -17.88
CA ASN A 300 12.67 5.23 -17.77
C ASN A 300 11.70 4.23 -17.15
N ILE A 301 11.71 2.99 -17.63
CA ILE A 301 10.94 1.89 -17.04
C ILE A 301 11.67 1.45 -15.77
N VAL A 302 10.99 1.55 -14.63
CA VAL A 302 11.49 1.10 -13.32
C VAL A 302 10.60 -0.04 -12.82
N ASN A 303 11.19 -1.20 -12.65
CA ASN A 303 10.55 -2.37 -12.05
C ASN A 303 10.86 -2.43 -10.56
N ILE A 304 9.82 -2.42 -9.75
CA ILE A 304 9.93 -2.63 -8.30
C ILE A 304 9.80 -4.13 -8.05
N LEU A 305 10.81 -4.76 -7.44
CA LEU A 305 10.69 -6.14 -6.94
C LEU A 305 10.69 -6.14 -5.43
N VAL A 306 9.77 -6.88 -4.83
CA VAL A 306 9.76 -7.13 -3.40
C VAL A 306 10.66 -8.32 -3.12
N THR A 307 11.72 -8.10 -2.34
CA THR A 307 12.69 -9.16 -1.97
C THR A 307 12.34 -9.81 -0.65
N ARG A 308 11.79 -9.05 0.30
CA ARG A 308 11.41 -9.53 1.63
C ARG A 308 10.23 -8.74 2.17
N LEU A 309 9.37 -9.42 2.91
CA LEU A 309 8.30 -8.82 3.70
C LEU A 309 8.50 -9.16 5.19
N ILE A 310 8.76 -8.15 6.01
CA ILE A 310 8.89 -8.30 7.46
C ILE A 310 7.62 -7.77 8.15
N LEU A 311 6.95 -8.63 8.90
CA LEU A 311 5.76 -8.32 9.68
C LEU A 311 6.13 -8.29 11.16
N LEU A 312 6.19 -7.10 11.75
CA LEU A 312 6.50 -6.92 13.16
C LEU A 312 5.25 -7.20 13.99
N THR A 313 5.25 -8.23 14.81
CA THR A 313 4.14 -8.55 15.73
C THR A 313 4.29 -7.86 17.09
N GLU A 314 5.52 -7.44 17.43
CA GLU A 314 5.87 -6.75 18.66
C GLU A 314 6.90 -5.64 18.40
N ASP A 315 7.06 -4.73 19.37
CA ASP A 315 8.07 -3.67 19.30
C ASP A 315 9.49 -4.26 19.26
N GLN A 316 10.32 -3.71 18.38
CA GLN A 316 11.73 -4.08 18.27
C GLN A 316 12.59 -3.17 19.14
N PRO A 317 13.60 -3.70 19.87
CA PRO A 317 14.39 -2.93 20.84
C PRO A 317 15.10 -1.67 20.31
N THR A 318 15.40 -1.63 19.00
CA THR A 318 16.12 -0.51 18.34
C THR A 318 15.28 0.25 17.32
N LEU A 319 13.98 -0.03 17.25
CA LEU A 319 13.05 0.61 16.32
C LEU A 319 11.98 1.37 17.08
N GLU A 320 12.06 2.71 17.04
CA GLU A 320 11.05 3.60 17.58
C GLU A 320 10.18 4.13 16.44
N ILE A 321 8.91 3.75 16.42
CA ILE A 321 7.90 4.26 15.48
C ILE A 321 6.92 5.11 16.27
N ASN A 322 6.79 6.38 15.89
CA ASN A 322 5.88 7.35 16.49
C ASN A 322 5.33 8.32 15.42
N HIS A 323 4.48 9.26 15.85
CA HIS A 323 3.88 10.28 14.99
C HIS A 323 4.90 11.26 14.37
N HIS A 324 6.14 11.35 14.85
CA HIS A 324 7.14 12.24 14.28
C HIS A 324 7.86 11.60 13.10
N ALA A 325 7.49 12.00 11.88
CA ALA A 325 8.01 11.45 10.62
C ALA A 325 9.54 11.31 10.57
N GLY A 326 10.25 12.35 11.03
CA GLY A 326 11.71 12.37 10.99
C GLY A 326 12.35 11.40 11.97
N LYS A 327 11.84 11.33 13.20
CA LYS A 327 12.39 10.43 14.22
C LYS A 327 12.14 8.97 13.87
N SER A 328 10.93 8.65 13.42
CA SER A 328 10.55 7.30 12.98
C SER A 328 11.40 6.86 11.79
N LEU A 329 11.60 7.74 10.79
CA LEU A 329 12.44 7.45 9.64
C LEU A 329 13.91 7.21 10.04
N ASP A 330 14.49 8.09 10.88
CA ASP A 330 15.87 7.94 11.36
C ASP A 330 16.07 6.65 12.16
N SER A 331 15.10 6.29 13.01
CA SER A 331 15.12 5.03 13.76
C SER A 331 15.01 3.82 12.83
N PHE A 332 14.12 3.88 11.84
CA PHE A 332 13.94 2.82 10.86
C PHE A 332 15.19 2.59 10.02
N CYS A 333 15.84 3.65 9.54
CA CYS A 333 17.10 3.54 8.80
C CYS A 333 18.22 2.91 9.64
N LYS A 334 18.30 3.21 10.93
CA LYS A 334 19.30 2.58 11.83
C LYS A 334 18.98 1.10 12.06
N TRP A 335 17.71 0.78 12.28
CA TRP A 335 17.25 -0.59 12.48
C TRP A 335 17.45 -1.44 11.22
N GLN A 336 17.08 -0.93 10.04
CA GLN A 336 17.26 -1.58 8.73
C GLN A 336 18.74 -1.94 8.49
N LYS A 337 19.68 -1.03 8.77
CA LYS A 337 21.12 -1.35 8.68
C LYS A 337 21.55 -2.45 9.64
N SER A 338 20.95 -2.50 10.84
CA SER A 338 21.28 -3.52 11.84
C SER A 338 20.86 -4.92 11.42
N ILE A 339 19.75 -5.07 10.70
CA ILE A 339 19.28 -6.37 10.20
C ILE A 339 20.09 -6.85 9.00
N VAL A 340 20.58 -5.94 8.15
CA VAL A 340 21.50 -6.27 7.05
C VAL A 340 22.83 -6.79 7.60
N ASN A 341 23.40 -6.10 8.59
CA ASN A 341 24.67 -6.49 9.20
C ASN A 341 24.61 -7.80 10.02
N ARG A 342 23.44 -8.19 10.54
CA ARG A 342 23.27 -9.48 11.24
C ARG A 342 23.26 -10.68 10.28
N ASN A 343 22.89 -10.46 9.02
CA ASN A 343 22.77 -11.53 8.02
C ASN A 343 23.98 -11.61 7.06
N GLY A 344 24.97 -10.72 7.18
CA GLY A 344 26.16 -10.74 6.31
C GLY A 344 27.38 -10.10 6.96
N ASN A 345 28.42 -10.89 7.17
CA ASN A 345 29.78 -10.38 7.23
C ASN A 345 30.05 -9.59 5.93
N GLY A 346 30.67 -8.42 6.05
CA GLY A 346 30.83 -7.45 4.98
C GLY A 346 31.16 -8.03 3.61
N ASN A 347 30.48 -7.51 2.59
CA ASN A 347 30.78 -7.65 1.16
C ASN A 347 30.75 -9.07 0.57
N ALA A 348 30.32 -10.10 1.31
CA ALA A 348 30.03 -11.41 0.75
C ALA A 348 28.52 -11.58 0.58
N ILE A 349 28.09 -11.96 -0.63
CA ILE A 349 26.76 -12.49 -0.90
C ILE A 349 26.56 -13.66 0.09
N PRO A 350 25.59 -13.62 1.01
CA PRO A 350 25.40 -14.74 1.92
C PRO A 350 24.96 -15.97 1.11
N GLU A 351 25.44 -17.17 1.45
CA GLU A 351 25.23 -18.41 0.66
C GLU A 351 23.74 -18.82 0.49
N ASN A 352 22.84 -18.19 1.25
CA ASN A 352 21.39 -18.31 1.14
C ASN A 352 20.75 -17.24 0.23
N GLY A 353 21.52 -16.35 -0.41
CA GLY A 353 21.06 -15.38 -1.41
C GLY A 353 20.29 -14.18 -0.88
N ILE A 354 20.07 -14.07 0.44
CA ILE A 354 19.15 -13.11 1.04
C ILE A 354 19.93 -11.99 1.75
N ALA A 355 20.32 -10.95 1.02
CA ALA A 355 20.32 -9.54 1.47
C ALA A 355 21.17 -8.64 0.55
N ASN A 356 20.52 -7.87 -0.32
CA ASN A 356 20.87 -6.46 -0.59
C ASN A 356 19.70 -5.80 -1.32
N HIS A 357 18.65 -5.41 -0.58
CA HIS A 357 17.63 -4.55 -1.16
C HIS A 357 18.23 -3.16 -1.45
N ASP A 358 17.83 -2.56 -2.56
CA ASP A 358 18.20 -1.19 -2.92
C ASP A 358 17.47 -0.14 -2.08
N THR A 359 16.29 -0.49 -1.56
CA THR A 359 15.43 0.42 -0.79
C THR A 359 14.60 -0.34 0.23
N ALA A 360 14.29 0.32 1.37
CA ALA A 360 13.38 -0.20 2.37
C ALA A 360 12.16 0.71 2.56
N VAL A 361 11.00 0.11 2.80
CA VAL A 361 9.74 0.83 3.03
C VAL A 361 9.10 0.35 4.32
N LEU A 362 8.77 1.29 5.21
CA LEU A 362 7.99 1.04 6.43
C LEU A 362 6.53 1.44 6.19
N ILE A 363 5.61 0.51 6.38
CA ILE A 363 4.16 0.72 6.36
C ILE A 363 3.64 0.72 7.79
N THR A 364 2.91 1.76 8.16
CA THR A 364 2.39 1.94 9.51
C THR A 364 1.01 2.61 9.49
N ARG A 365 0.24 2.35 10.56
CA ARG A 365 -1.03 3.02 10.84
C ARG A 365 -0.89 4.21 11.81
N TYR A 366 0.33 4.57 12.23
CA TYR A 366 0.53 5.83 12.94
C TYR A 366 0.22 7.00 12.02
N ASP A 367 -0.51 7.98 12.53
CA ASP A 367 -0.74 9.24 11.82
C ASP A 367 0.55 10.08 11.84
N ILE A 368 1.29 10.10 10.72
CA ILE A 368 2.61 10.70 10.66
C ILE A 368 2.52 12.21 10.42
N CYS A 369 3.26 12.97 11.22
CA CYS A 369 3.31 14.42 11.18
C CYS A 369 4.76 14.88 10.89
N ILE A 370 4.93 15.81 9.93
CA ILE A 370 6.23 16.44 9.64
C ILE A 370 6.68 17.32 10.82
N TYR A 371 5.73 18.01 11.45
CA TYR A 371 5.97 18.94 12.56
C TYR A 371 5.49 18.37 13.90
N LYS A 372 6.01 18.92 15.01
CA LYS A 372 5.50 18.59 16.35
C LYS A 372 4.08 19.18 16.51
N ASN A 373 3.07 18.31 16.53
CA ASN A 373 1.69 18.57 17.00
C ASN A 373 0.69 19.22 16.03
N LYS A 374 0.39 18.52 14.93
CA LYS A 374 -0.71 18.80 13.96
C LYS A 374 -0.49 20.02 13.03
N PRO A 375 -1.09 20.00 11.82
CA PRO A 375 -1.89 18.90 11.24
C PRO A 375 -1.01 17.75 10.75
N CYS A 376 -1.45 16.52 11.03
CA CYS A 376 -0.84 15.30 10.55
C CYS A 376 -1.51 14.95 9.22
N GLY A 377 -1.15 15.72 8.19
CA GLY A 377 -1.62 15.54 6.82
C GLY A 377 -0.60 14.80 5.95
N THR A 378 0.42 14.18 6.56
CA THR A 378 1.55 13.60 5.82
C THR A 378 1.38 12.11 5.68
N LEU A 379 1.25 11.63 4.45
CA LEU A 379 1.10 10.20 4.14
C LEU A 379 2.44 9.43 4.20
N GLY A 380 3.57 10.11 4.20
CA GLY A 380 4.89 9.47 4.30
C GLY A 380 6.05 10.47 4.23
N ARG A 381 7.25 10.01 4.58
CA ARG A 381 8.50 10.80 4.50
C ARG A 381 9.64 9.93 3.99
N ALA A 382 10.50 10.51 3.16
CA ALA A 382 11.73 9.91 2.65
C ALA A 382 12.94 10.82 2.93
N GLY A 383 14.15 10.25 2.95
CA GLY A 383 15.40 11.01 3.08
C GLY A 383 15.79 11.71 1.76
N PRO A 384 16.35 12.94 1.78
CA PRO A 384 16.77 13.63 0.57
C PRO A 384 18.05 13.00 -0.02
N GLY A 385 18.09 12.77 -1.34
CA GLY A 385 19.34 12.56 -2.07
C GLY A 385 19.63 11.17 -2.64
N GLY A 386 18.65 10.27 -2.77
CA GLY A 386 18.73 9.17 -3.76
C GLY A 386 20.01 8.34 -3.76
N ARG A 387 20.58 8.06 -2.59
CA ARG A 387 20.96 6.69 -2.25
C ARG A 387 20.01 6.33 -1.13
N ASN A 388 18.84 5.88 -1.56
CA ASN A 388 17.78 5.51 -0.63
C ASN A 388 18.35 4.40 0.25
N VAL A 389 18.30 4.63 1.55
CA VAL A 389 18.59 3.65 2.58
C VAL A 389 17.29 2.92 2.87
#